data_AF-A0A8T2A9U9-F1
#
_entry.id   AF-A0A8T2A9U9-F1
#
_cell.length_a   1.000
_cell.length_b   1.000
_cell.length_c   1.000
_cell.angle_alpha   90.00
_cell.angle_beta   90.00
_cell.angle_gamma   90.00
#
_symmetry.space_group_name_H-M   'P 1'
#
loop_
_entity.id
_entity.type
_entity.pdbx_description
1 polymer ?
#
loop_
_entity_poly.entity_id
_entity_poly.type
_entity_poly.pdbx_seq_one_letter_code
_entity_poly.pdbx_strand_id
1 'polypeptide(L)'
;MEGVRGQTQNINEVYDTIKRVASRLGITNDQATVLLLIYKWDEERLVSKFKQSPNDCVNDHYFVTKPVFNLEWTPCLLCKHFTACINLGCGDHFCDKCFREYFESKINEDNLDMDCPMCLKFLPHSWIKDNMMSKEVRKRYEALLLENFRHATKQPHTVTEEDSLLKKSGSQIFGKGKDLASGSGENKK
;
A
#
# COMPACT_ATOMS: atom_id res chain seq x y z
N MET A 1 43.90 -11.47 11.72
CA MET A 1 42.86 -10.43 11.75
C MET A 1 41.82 -10.81 10.72
N GLU A 2 40.72 -11.40 11.19
CA GLU A 2 39.66 -11.95 10.36
C GLU A 2 38.88 -10.85 9.67
N GLY A 3 38.78 -10.94 8.35
CA GLY A 3 37.94 -10.05 7.55
C GLY A 3 36.47 -10.39 7.78
N VAL A 4 35.74 -9.47 8.39
CA VAL A 4 34.27 -9.50 8.42
C VAL A 4 33.77 -9.31 7.00
N ARG A 5 33.44 -10.42 6.32
CA ARG A 5 32.69 -10.40 5.06
C ARG A 5 31.30 -9.85 5.35
N GLY A 6 31.14 -8.53 5.21
CA GLY A 6 29.82 -7.93 5.10
C GLY A 6 29.13 -8.53 3.88
N GLN A 7 28.12 -9.37 4.12
CA GLN A 7 27.24 -9.85 3.06
C GLN A 7 26.64 -8.63 2.38
N THR A 8 27.05 -8.40 1.13
CA THR A 8 26.50 -7.32 0.32
C THR A 8 25.16 -7.82 -0.18
N GLN A 9 24.12 -7.58 0.61
CA GLN A 9 22.74 -7.93 0.24
C GLN A 9 22.43 -7.32 -1.14
N ASN A 10 22.05 -8.16 -2.08
CA ASN A 10 21.74 -7.80 -3.47
C ASN A 10 20.21 -7.64 -3.60
N ILE A 11 19.74 -6.78 -4.51
CA ILE A 11 18.31 -6.64 -4.86
C ILE A 11 17.65 -7.99 -5.19
N ASN A 12 18.41 -8.98 -5.66
CA ASN A 12 17.91 -10.34 -5.87
C ASN A 12 17.38 -11.00 -4.57
N GLU A 13 18.02 -10.78 -3.43
CA GLU A 13 17.57 -11.33 -2.14
C GLU A 13 16.21 -10.75 -1.72
N VAL A 14 16.00 -9.47 -2.05
CA VAL A 14 14.73 -8.78 -1.84
C VAL A 14 13.63 -9.43 -2.68
N TYR A 15 13.88 -9.61 -3.98
CA TYR A 15 12.93 -10.26 -4.88
C TYR A 15 12.66 -11.73 -4.53
N ASP A 16 13.67 -12.46 -4.05
CA ASP A 16 13.49 -13.84 -3.60
C ASP A 16 12.66 -13.93 -2.32
N THR A 17 12.80 -12.95 -1.42
CA THR A 17 11.94 -12.80 -0.23
C THR A 17 10.50 -12.50 -0.62
N ILE A 18 10.28 -11.55 -1.54
CA ILE A 18 8.94 -11.25 -2.07
C ILE A 18 8.29 -12.51 -2.67
N LYS A 19 9.02 -13.25 -3.53
CA LYS A 19 8.51 -14.48 -4.16
C LYS A 19 8.17 -15.56 -3.13
N ARG A 20 9.02 -15.74 -2.12
CA ARG A 20 8.81 -16.71 -1.04
C ARG A 20 7.52 -16.39 -0.28
N VAL A 21 7.33 -15.13 0.11
CA VAL A 21 6.15 -14.67 0.85
C VAL A 21 4.89 -14.75 -0.01
N ALA A 22 4.96 -14.31 -1.26
CA ALA A 22 3.86 -14.43 -2.23
C ALA A 22 3.39 -15.89 -2.37
N SER A 23 4.34 -16.81 -2.52
CA SER A 23 4.06 -18.25 -2.62
C SER A 23 3.45 -18.82 -1.33
N ARG A 24 3.96 -18.42 -0.15
CA ARG A 24 3.48 -18.88 1.16
C ARG A 24 2.06 -18.41 1.46
N LEU A 25 1.67 -17.23 0.96
CA LEU A 25 0.36 -16.62 1.20
C LEU A 25 -0.65 -16.84 0.06
N GLY A 26 -0.21 -17.33 -1.10
CA GLY A 26 -1.07 -17.51 -2.27
C GLY A 26 -1.52 -16.19 -2.90
N ILE A 27 -0.66 -15.17 -2.87
CA ILE A 27 -0.93 -13.81 -3.40
C ILE A 27 0.07 -13.46 -4.53
N THR A 28 -0.14 -12.35 -5.21
CA THR A 28 0.80 -11.87 -6.24
C THR A 28 2.07 -11.28 -5.62
N ASN A 29 3.17 -11.22 -6.41
CA ASN A 29 4.41 -10.56 -5.97
C ASN A 29 4.19 -9.07 -5.64
N ASP A 30 3.30 -8.39 -6.35
CA ASP A 30 2.97 -6.99 -6.07
C ASP A 30 2.23 -6.84 -4.73
N GLN A 31 1.26 -7.72 -4.47
CA GLN A 31 0.59 -7.77 -3.16
C GLN A 31 1.58 -8.07 -2.04
N ALA A 32 2.47 -9.04 -2.23
CA ALA A 32 3.51 -9.38 -1.26
C ALA A 32 4.48 -8.21 -1.03
N THR A 33 4.86 -7.46 -2.07
CA THR A 33 5.75 -6.30 -1.95
C THR A 33 5.14 -5.24 -1.04
N VAL A 34 3.89 -4.84 -1.31
CA VAL A 34 3.16 -3.85 -0.49
C VAL A 34 3.04 -4.33 0.96
N LEU A 35 2.63 -5.58 1.16
CA LEU A 35 2.47 -6.14 2.51
C LEU A 35 3.81 -6.19 3.25
N LEU A 36 4.90 -6.55 2.58
CA LEU A 36 6.22 -6.55 3.19
C LEU A 36 6.67 -5.13 3.59
N LEU A 37 6.38 -4.12 2.78
CA LEU A 37 6.65 -2.72 3.14
C LEU A 37 5.84 -2.28 4.38
N ILE A 38 4.53 -2.58 4.42
CA ILE A 38 3.65 -2.27 5.56
C ILE A 38 4.13 -2.96 6.85
N TYR A 39 4.50 -4.24 6.75
CA TYR A 39 4.95 -5.04 7.88
C TYR A 39 6.46 -4.91 8.14
N LYS A 40 7.14 -3.96 7.49
CA LYS A 40 8.58 -3.71 7.67
C LYS A 40 9.42 -4.99 7.55
N TRP A 41 9.10 -5.82 6.56
CA TRP A 41 9.75 -7.11 6.28
C TRP A 41 9.68 -8.15 7.40
N ASP A 42 8.78 -7.99 8.37
CA ASP A 42 8.46 -9.01 9.38
C ASP A 42 7.55 -10.10 8.77
N GLU A 43 8.18 -11.09 8.13
CA GLU A 43 7.50 -12.20 7.47
C GLU A 43 6.59 -12.98 8.42
N GLU A 44 7.04 -13.23 9.65
CA GLU A 44 6.27 -14.05 10.60
C GLU A 44 5.05 -13.29 11.13
N ARG A 45 5.18 -12.00 11.43
CA ARG A 45 4.04 -11.15 11.80
C ARG A 45 3.04 -11.05 10.65
N LEU A 46 3.52 -10.84 9.42
CA LEU A 46 2.67 -10.78 8.23
C LEU A 46 1.91 -12.09 8.05
N VAL A 47 2.60 -13.24 8.07
CA VAL A 47 1.96 -14.55 7.88
C VAL A 47 0.98 -14.86 9.00
N SER A 48 1.32 -14.55 10.25
CA SER A 48 0.44 -14.75 11.39
C SER A 48 -0.86 -13.95 11.25
N LYS A 49 -0.77 -12.67 10.88
CA LYS A 49 -1.94 -11.81 10.67
C LYS A 49 -2.76 -12.23 9.45
N PHE A 50 -2.11 -12.55 8.34
CA PHE A 50 -2.78 -12.97 7.12
C PHE A 50 -3.58 -14.28 7.33
N LYS A 51 -3.04 -15.23 8.10
CA LYS A 51 -3.76 -16.47 8.44
C LYS A 51 -4.97 -16.26 9.34
N GLN A 52 -4.95 -15.23 10.20
CA GLN A 52 -6.06 -14.93 11.11
C GLN A 52 -7.26 -14.32 10.38
N SER A 53 -7.03 -13.54 9.32
CA SER A 53 -8.10 -13.04 8.46
C SER A 53 -7.60 -12.80 7.03
N PRO A 54 -7.67 -13.81 6.15
CA PRO A 54 -7.24 -13.66 4.75
C PRO A 54 -8.03 -12.59 3.99
N ASN A 55 -9.28 -12.36 4.37
CA ASN A 55 -10.20 -11.43 3.70
C ASN A 55 -10.09 -9.99 4.21
N ASP A 56 -9.69 -9.75 5.47
CA ASP A 56 -9.52 -8.37 5.97
C ASP A 56 -8.22 -7.72 5.46
N CYS A 57 -7.21 -8.51 5.10
CA CYS A 57 -5.88 -7.97 4.85
C CYS A 57 -5.64 -7.47 3.42
N VAL A 58 -6.36 -7.93 2.39
CA VAL A 58 -5.85 -7.72 1.01
C VAL A 58 -6.93 -7.51 -0.06
N ASN A 59 -7.98 -8.31 -0.18
CA ASN A 59 -8.43 -8.56 -1.55
C ASN A 59 -9.36 -7.53 -2.24
N ASP A 60 -10.16 -6.68 -1.60
CA ASP A 60 -10.99 -5.70 -2.38
C ASP A 60 -10.92 -4.23 -1.91
N HIS A 61 -10.56 -4.00 -0.65
CA HIS A 61 -10.52 -2.64 -0.08
C HIS A 61 -9.19 -1.93 -0.31
N TYR A 62 -8.08 -2.67 -0.34
CA TYR A 62 -6.73 -2.09 -0.37
C TYR A 62 -6.03 -2.21 -1.72
N PHE A 63 -6.36 -3.21 -2.54
CA PHE A 63 -5.64 -3.48 -3.79
C PHE A 63 -6.57 -3.36 -4.99
N VAL A 64 -6.02 -2.91 -6.11
CA VAL A 64 -6.70 -3.05 -7.40
C VAL A 64 -6.54 -4.47 -7.91
N THR A 65 -7.62 -5.24 -7.92
CA THR A 65 -7.59 -6.70 -8.16
C THR A 65 -7.37 -7.11 -9.62
N LYS A 66 -7.53 -6.20 -10.58
CA LYS A 66 -7.21 -6.38 -12.00
C LYS A 66 -7.11 -4.98 -12.61
N PRO A 67 -5.91 -4.38 -12.73
CA PRO A 67 -5.82 -3.11 -13.42
C PRO A 67 -6.17 -3.32 -14.90
N VAL A 68 -7.34 -2.81 -15.30
CA VAL A 68 -7.67 -2.70 -16.71
C VAL A 68 -7.15 -1.34 -17.13
N PHE A 69 -5.96 -1.33 -17.72
CA PHE A 69 -5.39 -0.13 -18.30
C PHE A 69 -6.06 0.13 -19.65
N ASN A 70 -7.30 0.64 -19.61
CA ASN A 70 -7.94 1.18 -20.81
C ASN A 70 -7.60 2.66 -20.95
N LEU A 71 -7.36 3.06 -22.20
CA LEU A 71 -7.23 4.46 -22.58
C LEU A 71 -8.61 4.99 -22.92
N GLU A 72 -9.04 6.02 -22.19
CA GLU A 72 -10.31 6.69 -22.42
C GLU A 72 -10.09 8.19 -22.60
N TRP A 73 -10.81 8.80 -23.53
CA TRP A 73 -10.82 10.25 -23.69
C TRP A 73 -11.73 10.87 -22.63
N THR A 74 -11.11 11.35 -21.55
CA THR A 74 -11.82 11.84 -20.36
C THR A 74 -10.97 12.93 -19.67
N PRO A 75 -11.54 13.81 -18.82
CA PRO A 75 -10.73 14.74 -18.03
C PRO A 75 -9.80 14.01 -17.06
N CYS A 76 -8.51 14.33 -17.11
CA CYS A 76 -7.55 13.84 -16.11
C CYS A 76 -7.93 14.33 -14.71
N LEU A 77 -7.94 13.43 -13.71
CA LEU A 77 -8.32 13.81 -12.35
C LEU A 77 -7.33 14.77 -11.68
N LEU A 78 -6.07 14.83 -12.12
CA LEU A 78 -5.05 15.73 -11.58
C LEU A 78 -5.04 17.09 -12.29
N CYS A 79 -4.80 17.14 -13.61
CA CYS A 79 -4.66 18.41 -14.34
C CYS A 79 -5.94 18.94 -14.98
N LYS A 80 -7.05 18.17 -14.93
CA LYS A 80 -8.36 18.50 -15.52
C LYS A 80 -8.37 18.68 -17.05
N HIS A 81 -7.24 18.48 -17.73
CA HIS A 81 -7.20 18.49 -19.19
C HIS A 81 -7.92 17.26 -19.76
N PHE A 82 -8.74 17.49 -20.78
CA PHE A 82 -9.42 16.44 -21.53
C PHE A 82 -8.45 15.78 -22.51
N THR A 83 -8.09 14.52 -22.27
CA THR A 83 -7.08 13.79 -23.05
C THR A 83 -7.26 12.29 -22.89
N ALA A 84 -6.43 11.50 -23.57
CA ALA A 84 -6.32 10.07 -23.33
C ALA A 84 -5.77 9.82 -21.91
N CYS A 85 -6.62 9.28 -21.05
CA CYS A 85 -6.31 8.95 -19.67
C CYS A 85 -6.37 7.43 -19.45
N ILE A 86 -5.49 6.94 -18.58
CA ILE A 86 -5.39 5.55 -18.20
C ILE A 86 -6.26 5.33 -16.96
N ASN A 87 -7.15 4.34 -17.01
CA ASN A 87 -7.77 3.79 -15.80
C ASN A 87 -6.79 2.87 -15.09
N LEU A 88 -6.65 3.03 -13.78
CA LEU A 88 -5.70 2.22 -12.99
C LEU A 88 -6.31 0.92 -12.49
N GLY A 89 -7.55 0.61 -12.88
CA GLY A 89 -8.42 -0.46 -12.39
C GLY A 89 -9.21 -0.14 -11.13
N CYS A 90 -8.91 0.98 -10.45
CA CYS A 90 -9.73 1.49 -9.35
C CYS A 90 -10.92 2.36 -9.83
N GLY A 91 -10.99 2.68 -11.13
CA GLY A 91 -11.98 3.60 -11.71
C GLY A 91 -11.48 5.05 -11.87
N ASP A 92 -10.35 5.39 -11.25
CA ASP A 92 -9.74 6.72 -11.39
C ASP A 92 -8.92 6.81 -12.68
N HIS A 93 -9.00 7.97 -13.35
CA HIS A 93 -8.39 8.22 -14.66
C HIS A 93 -7.35 9.34 -14.62
N PHE A 94 -6.16 9.07 -15.16
CA PHE A 94 -5.05 10.02 -15.21
C PHE A 94 -4.36 10.01 -16.57
N CYS A 95 -3.95 11.17 -17.06
CA CYS A 95 -3.10 11.23 -18.25
C CYS A 95 -1.69 10.73 -17.92
N ASP A 96 -0.98 10.19 -18.93
CA ASP A 96 0.38 9.64 -18.78
C ASP A 96 1.33 10.61 -18.08
N LYS A 97 1.31 11.89 -18.47
CA LYS A 97 2.17 12.93 -17.90
C LYS A 97 2.00 13.07 -16.39
N CYS A 98 0.77 13.32 -15.93
CA CYS A 98 0.52 13.54 -14.51
C CYS A 98 0.80 12.29 -13.68
N PHE A 99 0.54 11.11 -14.26
CA PHE A 99 0.73 9.86 -13.56
C PHE A 99 2.21 9.47 -13.43
N ARG A 100 3.01 9.70 -14.48
CA ARG A 100 4.47 9.62 -14.44
C ARG A 100 5.05 10.57 -13.41
N GLU A 101 4.71 11.85 -13.49
CA GLU A 101 5.20 12.88 -12.56
C GLU A 101 4.89 12.52 -11.11
N TYR A 102 3.68 12.00 -10.82
CA TYR A 102 3.28 11.57 -9.48
C TYR A 102 4.21 10.50 -8.88
N PHE A 103 4.43 9.39 -9.59
CA PHE A 103 5.28 8.31 -9.05
C PHE A 103 6.76 8.64 -9.08
N GLU A 104 7.23 9.35 -10.10
CA GLU A 104 8.61 9.79 -10.11
C GLU A 104 8.88 10.75 -8.93
N SER A 105 7.95 11.64 -8.59
CA SER A 105 8.06 12.49 -7.38
C SER A 105 8.13 11.64 -6.11
N LYS A 106 7.21 10.68 -5.94
CA LYS A 106 7.22 9.77 -4.77
C LYS A 106 8.56 9.06 -4.59
N ILE A 107 9.11 8.48 -5.66
CA ILE A 107 10.41 7.81 -5.59
C ILE A 107 11.55 8.78 -5.30
N ASN A 108 11.49 9.99 -5.84
CA ASN A 108 12.50 11.01 -5.57
C ASN A 108 12.46 11.47 -4.10
N GLU A 109 11.28 11.47 -3.48
CA GLU A 109 11.00 11.73 -2.07
C GLU A 109 11.18 10.50 -1.15
N ASP A 110 11.80 9.43 -1.66
CA ASP A 110 12.07 8.18 -0.93
C ASP A 110 10.81 7.45 -0.42
N ASN A 111 9.67 7.68 -1.07
CA ASN A 111 8.39 7.05 -0.77
C ASN A 111 8.13 5.85 -1.71
N LEU A 112 8.00 4.65 -1.13
CA LEU A 112 7.74 3.39 -1.83
C LEU A 112 6.25 3.03 -1.93
N ASP A 113 5.35 3.86 -1.38
CA ASP A 113 3.91 3.60 -1.42
C ASP A 113 3.37 3.84 -2.83
N MET A 114 3.02 2.75 -3.52
CA MET A 114 2.46 2.79 -4.88
C MET A 114 0.94 2.73 -4.83
N ASP A 115 0.31 3.79 -4.35
CA ASP A 115 -1.16 3.92 -4.28
C ASP A 115 -1.72 4.92 -5.31
N CYS A 116 -3.01 4.76 -5.61
CA CYS A 116 -3.75 5.70 -6.44
C CYS A 116 -3.82 7.08 -5.76
N PRO A 117 -3.54 8.19 -6.47
CA PRO A 117 -3.60 9.55 -5.92
C PRO A 117 -4.97 9.95 -5.33
N MET A 118 -6.05 9.28 -5.73
CA MET A 118 -7.42 9.65 -5.38
C MET A 118 -8.06 8.70 -4.37
N CYS A 119 -8.06 7.40 -4.64
CA CYS A 119 -8.71 6.41 -3.77
C CYS A 119 -7.74 5.68 -2.82
N LEU A 120 -6.44 5.95 -2.90
CA LEU A 120 -5.39 5.36 -2.04
C LEU A 120 -5.28 3.83 -2.10
N LYS A 121 -5.92 3.19 -3.08
CA LYS A 121 -5.74 1.76 -3.33
C LYS A 121 -4.34 1.50 -3.87
N PHE A 122 -3.68 0.48 -3.35
CA PHE A 122 -2.39 0.00 -3.83
C PHE A 122 -2.51 -0.53 -5.27
N LEU A 123 -1.48 -0.19 -6.04
CA LEU A 123 -1.33 -0.46 -7.44
C LEU A 123 -0.15 -1.42 -7.66
N PRO A 124 -0.14 -2.19 -8.76
CA PRO A 124 0.96 -3.11 -9.03
C PRO A 124 2.29 -2.39 -9.24
N HIS A 125 3.23 -2.63 -8.32
CA HIS A 125 4.59 -2.07 -8.37
C HIS A 125 5.30 -2.44 -9.68
N SER A 126 5.15 -3.69 -10.11
CA SER A 126 5.73 -4.20 -11.36
C SER A 126 5.31 -3.35 -12.56
N TRP A 127 4.02 -3.11 -12.72
CA TRP A 127 3.49 -2.35 -13.85
C TRP A 127 3.93 -0.89 -13.81
N ILE A 128 3.89 -0.25 -12.63
CA ILE A 128 4.32 1.15 -12.48
C ILE A 128 5.81 1.27 -12.81
N LYS A 129 6.64 0.37 -12.26
CA LYS A 129 8.07 0.33 -12.54
C LYS A 129 8.33 0.21 -14.04
N ASP A 130 7.61 -0.67 -14.73
CA ASP A 130 7.90 -0.99 -16.13
C ASP A 130 7.32 0.02 -17.14
N ASN A 131 6.24 0.73 -16.78
CA ASN A 131 5.52 1.62 -17.72
C ASN A 131 5.61 3.11 -17.35
N MET A 132 5.64 3.43 -16.06
CA MET A 132 5.50 4.81 -15.57
C MET A 132 6.81 5.45 -15.12
N MET A 133 7.85 4.66 -14.83
CA MET A 133 9.14 5.18 -14.38
C MET A 133 10.16 5.24 -15.51
N SER A 134 10.94 6.33 -15.58
CA SER A 134 12.19 6.41 -16.34
C SER A 134 13.25 5.42 -15.83
N LYS A 135 14.29 5.16 -16.63
CA LYS A 135 15.34 4.18 -16.26
C LYS A 135 16.07 4.59 -14.98
N GLU A 136 16.28 5.88 -14.80
CA GLU A 136 16.95 6.48 -13.65
C GLU A 136 16.09 6.30 -12.39
N VAL A 137 14.79 6.59 -12.47
CA VAL A 137 13.86 6.40 -11.36
C VAL A 137 13.70 4.93 -11.00
N ARG A 138 13.69 3.99 -11.98
CA ARG A 138 13.68 2.55 -11.68
C ARG A 138 14.87 2.11 -10.84
N LYS A 139 16.08 2.61 -11.17
CA LYS A 139 17.28 2.31 -10.38
C LYS A 139 17.16 2.85 -8.96
N ARG A 140 16.60 4.06 -8.80
CA ARG A 140 16.34 4.65 -7.48
C ARG A 140 15.32 3.83 -6.69
N TYR A 141 14.22 3.42 -7.31
CA TYR A 141 13.23 2.54 -6.70
C TYR A 141 13.86 1.25 -6.17
N GLU A 142 14.68 0.57 -6.98
CA GLU A 142 15.34 -0.67 -6.54
C GLU A 142 16.35 -0.42 -5.42
N ALA A 143 17.09 0.70 -5.46
CA ALA A 143 17.99 1.09 -4.38
C ALA A 143 17.22 1.34 -3.06
N LEU A 144 16.09 2.04 -3.11
CA LEU A 144 15.24 2.31 -1.95
C LEU A 144 14.61 1.03 -1.39
N LEU A 145 14.12 0.15 -2.26
CA LEU A 145 13.56 -1.13 -1.85
C LEU A 145 14.62 -2.00 -1.13
N LEU A 146 15.85 -2.02 -1.67
CA LEU A 146 16.97 -2.67 -1.03
C LEU A 146 17.32 -2.01 0.31
N GLU A 147 17.42 -0.68 0.38
CA GLU A 147 17.71 0.03 1.63
C GLU A 147 16.67 -0.25 2.72
N ASN A 148 15.39 -0.21 2.36
CA ASN A 148 14.28 -0.52 3.25
C ASN A 148 14.38 -1.95 3.81
N PHE A 149 14.69 -2.93 2.94
CA PHE A 149 14.95 -4.31 3.34
C PHE A 149 16.16 -4.45 4.28
N ARG A 150 17.26 -3.75 3.98
CA ARG A 150 18.48 -3.77 4.81
C ARG A 150 18.24 -3.17 6.19
N HIS A 151 17.45 -2.10 6.28
CA HIS A 151 17.12 -1.48 7.56
C HIS A 151 16.27 -2.40 8.43
N ALA A 152 15.27 -3.06 7.84
CA ALA A 152 14.45 -4.01 8.56
C ALA A 152 15.23 -5.24 9.05
N THR A 153 16.12 -5.80 8.22
CA THR A 153 16.86 -7.03 8.54
C THR A 153 18.06 -6.83 9.48
N LYS A 154 18.56 -5.59 9.64
CA LYS A 154 19.64 -5.26 10.58
C LYS A 154 19.17 -4.96 11.99
N GLN A 155 17.89 -4.64 12.19
CA GLN A 155 17.36 -4.38 13.52
C GLN A 155 17.12 -5.72 14.24
N PRO A 156 17.77 -6.00 15.38
CA PRO A 156 17.35 -7.11 16.21
C PRO A 156 15.92 -6.84 16.68
N HIS A 157 15.04 -7.83 16.55
CA HIS A 157 13.66 -7.75 17.03
C HIS A 157 13.65 -7.44 18.54
N THR A 158 13.64 -6.17 18.91
CA THR A 158 13.22 -5.74 20.24
C THR A 158 11.71 -5.70 20.21
N VAL A 159 11.07 -6.66 20.88
CA VAL A 159 9.65 -6.63 21.18
C VAL A 159 9.40 -5.40 22.05
N THR A 160 8.95 -4.31 21.45
CA THR A 160 8.41 -3.16 22.19
C THR A 160 6.96 -2.96 21.80
N GLU A 161 6.12 -3.04 22.83
CA GLU A 161 4.68 -2.82 22.84
C GLU A 161 4.34 -1.40 22.40
N GLU A 162 4.28 -1.12 21.10
CA GLU A 162 3.64 0.10 20.58
C GLU A 162 2.49 -0.29 19.65
N ASP A 163 1.50 -0.93 20.27
CA ASP A 163 0.31 -1.52 19.67
C ASP A 163 -0.91 -0.59 19.82
N SER A 164 -0.77 0.72 19.55
CA SER A 164 -1.80 1.71 19.92
C SER A 164 -2.29 2.67 18.83
N LEU A 165 -1.85 2.59 17.57
CA LEU A 165 -2.29 3.56 16.53
C LEU A 165 -3.23 3.06 15.43
N LEU A 166 -3.59 1.77 15.40
CA LEU A 166 -4.57 1.23 14.41
C LEU A 166 -6.01 1.08 14.96
N LYS A 167 -6.33 1.66 16.13
CA LYS A 167 -7.68 1.57 16.75
C LYS A 167 -8.57 2.82 16.65
N LYS A 168 -8.22 3.84 15.85
CA LYS A 168 -9.04 5.07 15.73
C LYS A 168 -9.40 5.42 14.28
N SER A 169 -10.03 4.48 13.57
CA SER A 169 -10.77 4.82 12.35
C SER A 169 -11.67 3.65 11.94
N GLY A 170 -12.69 3.37 12.75
CA GLY A 170 -13.71 2.41 12.37
C GLY A 170 -14.45 1.84 13.56
N SER A 171 -15.45 2.57 14.06
CA SER A 171 -16.73 2.05 14.58
C SER A 171 -17.43 3.11 15.42
N GLN A 172 -18.42 3.78 14.83
CA GLN A 172 -19.64 4.12 15.54
C GLN A 172 -20.80 4.04 14.56
N ILE A 173 -21.40 2.85 14.45
CA ILE A 173 -22.80 2.70 14.04
C ILE A 173 -23.49 1.74 15.02
N PHE A 174 -24.74 2.10 15.33
CA PHE A 174 -25.83 1.31 15.93
C PHE A 174 -26.04 1.33 17.46
N GLY A 175 -26.82 2.34 17.87
CA GLY A 175 -28.18 2.20 18.44
C GLY A 175 -28.58 0.96 19.26
N LYS A 176 -29.14 1.21 20.45
CA LYS A 176 -30.35 0.55 20.96
C LYS A 176 -30.95 1.36 22.10
N GLY A 177 -32.27 1.56 22.06
CA GLY A 177 -33.04 2.36 23.02
C GLY A 177 -33.57 1.59 24.22
N LYS A 178 -34.70 2.13 24.73
CA LYS A 178 -35.51 1.82 25.93
C LYS A 178 -35.12 2.65 27.16
N ASP A 179 -36.03 3.17 27.99
CA ASP A 179 -37.49 3.34 27.97
C ASP A 179 -37.83 4.32 29.13
N LEU A 180 -38.95 5.06 28.97
CA LEU A 180 -39.93 5.49 30.00
C LEU A 180 -39.53 6.33 31.24
N ALA A 181 -40.11 7.55 31.31
CA ALA A 181 -41.05 8.05 32.35
C ALA A 181 -41.04 9.60 32.33
N SER A 182 -42.11 10.27 31.88
CA SER A 182 -43.28 10.75 32.65
C SER A 182 -43.09 12.14 33.30
N GLY A 183 -44.06 13.04 33.04
CA GLY A 183 -44.33 14.27 33.81
C GLY A 183 -44.17 15.54 32.95
N SER A 184 -45.24 16.13 32.41
CA SER A 184 -46.25 17.01 33.05
C SER A 184 -45.90 18.50 32.92
N GLY A 185 -46.91 19.31 32.57
CA GLY A 185 -46.92 20.77 32.68
C GLY A 185 -46.99 21.47 31.32
N GLU A 186 -48.16 21.73 30.76
CA GLU A 186 -49.01 22.92 30.99
C GLU A 186 -48.55 24.21 30.28
N ASN A 187 -49.35 24.56 29.26
CA ASN A 187 -50.06 25.83 29.07
C ASN A 187 -49.35 27.14 28.69
N LYS A 188 -50.07 27.82 27.77
CA LYS A 188 -50.17 29.28 27.49
C LYS A 188 -48.99 29.89 26.73
N LYS A 189 -49.17 30.69 25.69
CA LYS A 189 -50.35 31.37 25.12
C LYS A 189 -50.01 31.78 23.68
#